data_AF-W7E5H8-F1
#
_entry.id   AF-W7E5H8-F1
#
_cell.length_a   1.000
_cell.length_b   1.000
_cell.length_c   1.000
_cell.angle_alpha   90.00
_cell.angle_beta   90.00
_cell.angle_gamma   90.00
#
_symmetry.space_group_name_H-M   'P 1'
#
loop_
_entity.id
_entity.type
_entity.pdbx_description
1 polymer ?
#
loop_
_entity_poly.entity_id
_entity_poly.type
_entity_poly.pdbx_seq_one_letter_code
_entity_poly.pdbx_strand_id
1 'polypeptide(L)'
;MSFSIKRLALSGFILSGLTLGQVNVANAACRTSVARDAFNIEGLKSELMVTALSCKAQDQYNGFIKQFGSIVNEEESKLKRHFRTTYGKGAQKAQDDYITQLANVQSSQGLKAGTIFCLQRMSMFDEIKPLKTATDLSQYADAKDIMQPTSIEVCDAPSSKSKARTSKKSTVRHTKKTSKK
;
A
#
# COMPACT_ATOMS: atom_id res chain seq x y z
N MET A 1 36.39 65.30 14.51
CA MET A 1 36.64 64.07 15.29
C MET A 1 36.78 62.91 14.30
N SER A 2 37.95 62.29 14.31
CA SER A 2 38.36 61.17 13.46
C SER A 2 37.77 59.83 13.95
N PHE A 3 38.11 58.77 13.20
CA PHE A 3 37.99 57.32 13.45
C PHE A 3 36.72 56.65 12.89
N SER A 4 36.75 55.55 12.14
CA SER A 4 37.84 54.80 11.50
C SER A 4 37.18 53.82 10.52
N ILE A 5 37.68 53.77 9.28
CA ILE A 5 37.35 52.77 8.28
C ILE A 5 37.94 51.42 8.71
N LYS A 6 37.12 50.37 8.80
CA LYS A 6 37.62 48.98 8.86
C LYS A 6 37.31 48.28 7.53
N ARG A 7 38.35 48.14 6.71
CA ARG A 7 38.46 47.09 5.68
C ARG A 7 39.25 45.94 6.27
N LEU A 8 38.75 44.72 6.13
CA LEU A 8 39.41 43.40 6.19
C LEU A 8 38.25 42.36 6.19
N ALA A 9 38.19 41.30 5.40
CA ALA A 9 39.15 40.69 4.49
C ALA A 9 38.39 39.80 3.47
N LEU A 10 39.01 39.60 2.31
CA LEU A 10 38.72 38.55 1.33
C LEU A 10 38.77 37.17 2.01
N SER A 11 37.89 36.23 1.64
CA SER A 11 38.19 34.80 1.38
C SER A 11 36.92 33.95 1.28
N GLY A 12 36.83 33.12 0.23
CA GLY A 12 36.15 31.82 0.33
C GLY A 12 34.87 31.66 -0.47
N PHE A 13 35.02 31.27 -1.74
CA PHE A 13 34.01 30.59 -2.54
C PHE A 13 33.53 29.33 -1.79
N ILE A 14 32.26 29.27 -1.36
CA ILE A 14 31.57 27.99 -1.22
C ILE A 14 30.27 28.10 -2.02
N LEU A 15 30.38 27.60 -3.25
CA LEU A 15 29.26 27.21 -4.09
C LEU A 15 28.57 26.02 -3.39
N SER A 16 27.72 26.30 -2.41
CA SER A 16 26.83 25.28 -1.85
C SER A 16 25.78 24.96 -2.91
N GLY A 17 26.04 23.87 -3.63
CA GLY A 17 25.24 23.40 -4.73
C GLY A 17 23.77 23.25 -4.35
N LEU A 18 22.91 23.60 -5.31
CA LEU A 18 21.54 23.10 -5.36
C LEU A 18 21.61 21.58 -5.22
N THR A 19 21.25 21.05 -4.05
CA THR A 19 20.81 19.67 -3.96
C THR A 19 19.49 19.63 -4.71
N LEU A 20 19.55 19.15 -5.96
CA LEU A 20 18.38 18.60 -6.64
C LEU A 20 17.79 17.57 -5.69
N GLY A 21 16.72 17.97 -4.99
CA GLY A 21 15.98 17.11 -4.10
C GLY A 21 15.65 15.83 -4.85
N GLN A 22 16.18 14.72 -4.35
CA GLN A 22 15.91 13.40 -4.85
C GLN A 22 14.40 13.22 -4.82
N VAL A 23 13.76 13.22 -5.99
CA VAL A 23 12.40 12.73 -6.12
C VAL A 23 12.41 11.30 -5.62
N ASN A 24 11.81 11.07 -4.46
CA ASN A 24 11.56 9.73 -3.95
C ASN A 24 10.57 9.04 -4.91
N VAL A 25 11.07 8.34 -5.92
CA VAL A 25 10.26 7.51 -6.83
C VAL A 25 9.82 6.20 -6.14
N ALA A 26 9.96 6.10 -4.82
CA ALA A 26 9.51 4.96 -4.02
C ALA A 26 7.98 4.74 -4.08
N ASN A 27 7.20 5.73 -4.52
CA ASN A 27 5.75 5.58 -4.69
C ASN A 27 5.31 5.00 -6.04
N ALA A 28 6.16 5.04 -7.07
CA ALA A 28 5.79 4.49 -8.39
C ALA A 28 6.04 2.97 -8.48
N ALA A 29 6.98 2.44 -7.69
CA ALA A 29 7.35 1.03 -7.68
C ALA A 29 6.36 0.12 -6.91
N CYS A 30 5.51 0.68 -6.04
CA CYS A 30 4.49 -0.11 -5.33
C CYS A 30 3.29 -0.48 -6.20
N ARG A 31 3.20 0.07 -7.42
CA ARG A 31 2.11 -0.19 -8.37
C ARG A 31 2.44 -1.28 -9.38
N THR A 32 3.61 -1.93 -9.27
CA THR A 32 4.09 -2.93 -10.24
C THR A 32 4.23 -4.32 -9.64
N SER A 33 3.47 -4.66 -8.58
CA SER A 33 3.45 -6.05 -8.11
C SER A 33 2.85 -6.95 -9.18
N VAL A 34 3.28 -8.21 -9.22
CA VAL A 34 2.73 -9.26 -10.13
C VAL A 34 1.22 -9.48 -9.89
N ALA A 35 0.69 -8.98 -8.77
CA ALA A 35 -0.72 -9.08 -8.38
C ALA A 35 -1.46 -7.73 -8.43
N ARG A 36 -0.94 -6.70 -9.12
CA ARG A 36 -1.56 -5.36 -9.19
C ARG A 36 -3.03 -5.43 -9.57
N ASP A 37 -3.36 -6.14 -10.66
CA ASP A 37 -4.74 -6.26 -11.13
C ASP A 37 -5.65 -6.88 -10.08
N ALA A 38 -5.14 -7.87 -9.34
CA ALA A 38 -5.86 -8.53 -8.27
C ALA A 38 -6.18 -7.58 -7.09
N PHE A 39 -5.21 -6.78 -6.65
CA PHE A 39 -5.43 -5.76 -5.61
C PHE A 39 -6.39 -4.66 -6.07
N ASN A 40 -6.25 -4.21 -7.31
CA ASN A 40 -7.09 -3.15 -7.87
C ASN A 40 -8.54 -3.60 -8.04
N ILE A 41 -8.75 -4.82 -8.52
CA ILE A 41 -10.09 -5.38 -8.73
C ILE A 41 -10.77 -5.71 -7.40
N GLU A 42 -10.03 -6.22 -6.40
CA GLU A 42 -10.56 -6.39 -5.04
C GLU A 42 -10.94 -5.04 -4.42
N GLY A 43 -10.07 -4.02 -4.61
CA GLY A 43 -10.35 -2.63 -4.26
C GLY A 43 -11.64 -2.11 -4.87
N LEU A 44 -11.81 -2.29 -6.18
CA LEU A 44 -12.98 -1.87 -6.94
C LEU A 44 -14.25 -2.58 -6.47
N LYS A 45 -14.20 -3.89 -6.29
CA LYS A 45 -15.32 -4.69 -5.77
C LYS A 45 -15.78 -4.16 -4.41
N SER A 46 -14.85 -3.94 -3.49
CA SER A 46 -15.15 -3.41 -2.15
C SER A 46 -15.74 -2.00 -2.23
N GLU A 47 -15.17 -1.10 -3.04
CA GLU A 47 -15.67 0.29 -3.18
C GLU A 47 -17.10 0.29 -3.76
N LEU A 48 -17.39 -0.53 -4.77
CA LEU A 48 -18.72 -0.66 -5.35
C LEU A 48 -19.72 -1.29 -4.37
N MET A 49 -19.28 -2.24 -3.54
CA MET A 49 -20.13 -2.81 -2.49
C MET A 49 -20.46 -1.74 -1.42
N VAL A 50 -19.47 -0.99 -0.94
CA VAL A 50 -19.69 0.12 0.00
C VAL A 50 -20.62 1.17 -0.61
N THR A 51 -20.40 1.55 -1.86
CA THR A 51 -21.28 2.46 -2.61
C THR A 51 -22.71 1.93 -2.67
N ALA A 52 -22.90 0.65 -2.96
CA ALA A 52 -24.21 0.03 -2.99
C ALA A 52 -24.92 0.07 -1.63
N LEU A 53 -24.20 -0.18 -0.54
CA LEU A 53 -24.74 -0.12 0.81
C LEU A 53 -25.10 1.31 1.22
N SER A 54 -24.22 2.27 0.95
CA SER A 54 -24.43 3.68 1.31
C SER A 54 -25.53 4.35 0.48
N CYS A 55 -25.62 4.00 -0.81
CA CYS A 55 -26.48 4.69 -1.79
C CYS A 55 -27.72 3.90 -2.20
N LYS A 56 -27.99 2.76 -1.55
CA LYS A 56 -29.12 1.84 -1.88
C LYS A 56 -29.08 1.38 -3.36
N ALA A 57 -27.89 0.99 -3.82
CA ALA A 57 -27.61 0.60 -5.20
C ALA A 57 -27.22 -0.88 -5.32
N GLN A 58 -27.87 -1.74 -4.55
CA GLN A 58 -27.60 -3.19 -4.51
C GLN A 58 -27.82 -3.85 -5.87
N ASP A 59 -28.81 -3.42 -6.65
CA ASP A 59 -29.08 -3.97 -7.97
C ASP A 59 -27.95 -3.68 -8.96
N GLN A 60 -27.35 -2.49 -8.88
CA GLN A 60 -26.19 -2.11 -9.70
C GLN A 60 -24.96 -2.95 -9.35
N TYR A 61 -24.72 -3.20 -8.06
CA TYR A 61 -23.67 -4.10 -7.61
C TYR A 61 -23.91 -5.55 -8.07
N ASN A 62 -25.14 -6.04 -7.98
CA ASN A 62 -25.49 -7.36 -8.50
C ASN A 62 -25.27 -7.44 -10.03
N GLY A 63 -25.54 -6.36 -10.76
CA GLY A 63 -25.21 -6.22 -12.17
C GLY A 63 -23.72 -6.32 -12.45
N PHE A 64 -22.90 -5.63 -11.64
CA PHE A 64 -21.43 -5.74 -11.69
C PHE A 64 -20.97 -7.18 -11.49
N ILE A 65 -21.41 -7.85 -10.41
CA ILE A 65 -21.04 -9.25 -10.13
C ILE A 65 -21.53 -10.19 -11.24
N LYS A 66 -22.72 -9.97 -11.79
CA LYS A 66 -23.24 -10.79 -12.90
C LYS A 66 -22.37 -10.67 -14.16
N GLN A 67 -21.90 -9.46 -14.48
CA GLN A 67 -21.09 -9.22 -15.68
C GLN A 67 -19.62 -9.64 -15.50
N PHE A 68 -19.02 -9.32 -14.35
CA PHE A 68 -17.59 -9.43 -14.12
C PHE A 68 -17.20 -10.54 -13.14
N GLY A 69 -18.16 -11.31 -12.61
CA GLY A 69 -17.92 -12.31 -11.57
C GLY A 69 -16.85 -13.33 -11.93
N SER A 70 -16.74 -13.75 -13.19
CA SER A 70 -15.66 -14.65 -13.62
C SER A 70 -14.28 -14.00 -13.48
N ILE A 71 -14.14 -12.73 -13.87
CA ILE A 71 -12.88 -11.98 -13.76
C ILE A 71 -12.56 -11.73 -12.28
N VAL A 72 -13.56 -11.29 -11.51
CA VAL A 72 -13.41 -11.05 -10.06
C VAL A 72 -12.92 -12.31 -9.35
N ASN A 73 -13.53 -13.47 -9.61
CA ASN A 73 -13.13 -14.74 -8.98
C ASN A 73 -11.71 -15.19 -9.38
N GLU A 74 -11.32 -14.97 -10.65
CA GLU A 74 -9.96 -15.28 -11.11
C GLU A 74 -8.92 -14.41 -10.40
N GLU A 75 -9.20 -13.12 -10.28
CA GLU A 75 -8.31 -12.14 -9.65
C GLU A 75 -8.26 -12.32 -8.13
N GLU A 76 -9.37 -12.65 -7.47
CA GLU A 76 -9.38 -13.09 -6.07
C GLU A 76 -8.50 -14.33 -5.84
N SER A 77 -8.48 -15.26 -6.80
CA SER A 77 -7.61 -16.44 -6.73
C SER A 77 -6.14 -16.06 -6.85
N LYS A 78 -5.80 -15.08 -7.71
CA LYS A 78 -4.44 -14.52 -7.82
C LYS A 78 -4.05 -13.77 -6.55
N LEU A 79 -4.95 -12.98 -5.97
CA LEU A 79 -4.76 -12.29 -4.70
C LEU A 79 -4.46 -13.28 -3.58
N LYS A 80 -5.29 -14.31 -3.43
CA LYS A 80 -5.09 -15.38 -2.45
C LYS A 80 -3.75 -16.09 -2.65
N ARG A 81 -3.35 -16.35 -3.91
CA ARG A 81 -2.03 -16.92 -4.21
C ARG A 81 -0.90 -15.99 -3.78
N HIS A 82 -1.03 -14.69 -4.02
CA HIS A 82 -0.05 -13.70 -3.57
C HIS A 82 0.13 -13.77 -2.04
N PHE A 83 -0.96 -13.68 -1.26
CA PHE A 83 -0.88 -13.80 0.20
C PHE A 83 -0.27 -15.13 0.66
N ARG A 84 -0.59 -16.24 -0.02
CA ARG A 84 0.00 -17.55 0.27
C ARG A 84 1.52 -17.58 0.04
N THR A 85 1.98 -16.97 -1.04
CA THR A 85 3.41 -16.89 -1.35
C THR A 85 4.15 -15.98 -0.38
N THR A 86 3.55 -14.83 -0.03
CA THR A 86 4.19 -13.81 0.80
C THR A 86 4.19 -14.17 2.29
N TYR A 87 3.07 -14.68 2.82
CA TYR A 87 2.88 -14.88 4.27
C TYR A 87 2.85 -16.35 4.71
N GLY A 88 2.86 -17.31 3.78
CA GLY A 88 2.89 -18.74 4.07
C GLY A 88 1.73 -19.18 4.98
N LYS A 89 2.05 -19.67 6.19
CA LYS A 89 1.04 -20.13 7.17
C LYS A 89 0.12 -19.01 7.68
N GLY A 90 0.56 -17.76 7.63
CA GLY A 90 -0.22 -16.59 8.04
C GLY A 90 -1.11 -15.99 6.94
N ALA A 91 -1.11 -16.58 5.74
CA ALA A 91 -1.72 -15.99 4.55
C ALA A 91 -3.20 -15.66 4.67
N GLN A 92 -3.98 -16.58 5.24
CA GLN A 92 -5.41 -16.36 5.42
C GLN A 92 -5.67 -15.17 6.34
N LYS A 93 -4.99 -15.13 7.49
CA LYS A 93 -5.13 -14.00 8.42
C LYS A 93 -4.73 -12.67 7.76
N ALA A 94 -3.60 -12.65 7.05
CA ALA A 94 -3.14 -11.44 6.36
C ALA A 94 -4.14 -10.98 5.28
N GLN A 95 -4.75 -11.92 4.55
CA GLN A 95 -5.79 -11.61 3.56
C GLN A 95 -7.08 -11.10 4.23
N ASP A 96 -7.52 -11.70 5.33
CA ASP A 96 -8.72 -11.28 6.05
C ASP A 96 -8.51 -9.88 6.67
N ASP A 97 -7.33 -9.63 7.25
CA ASP A 97 -6.93 -8.34 7.78
C ASP A 97 -6.90 -7.27 6.66
N TYR A 98 -6.44 -7.64 5.46
CA TYR A 98 -6.45 -6.77 4.28
C TYR A 98 -7.87 -6.37 3.89
N ILE A 99 -8.74 -7.35 3.64
CA ILE A 99 -10.12 -7.12 3.19
C ILE A 99 -10.87 -6.28 4.23
N THR A 100 -10.68 -6.57 5.51
CA THR A 100 -11.28 -5.81 6.61
C THR A 100 -10.82 -4.36 6.61
N GLN A 101 -9.51 -4.11 6.47
CA GLN A 101 -8.97 -2.76 6.42
C GLN A 101 -9.41 -2.00 5.17
N LEU A 102 -9.51 -2.67 4.03
CA LEU A 102 -9.99 -2.10 2.78
C LEU A 102 -11.41 -1.57 2.95
N ALA A 103 -12.32 -2.41 3.42
CA ALA A 103 -13.71 -2.03 3.69
C ALA A 103 -13.81 -0.88 4.70
N ASN A 104 -12.98 -0.89 5.75
CA ASN A 104 -12.97 0.17 6.77
C ASN A 104 -12.51 1.51 6.22
N VAL A 105 -11.41 1.55 5.46
CA VAL A 105 -10.88 2.79 4.88
C VAL A 105 -11.88 3.37 3.88
N GLN A 106 -12.45 2.54 3.00
CA GLN A 106 -13.43 2.96 2.01
C GLN A 106 -14.75 3.44 2.64
N SER A 107 -15.26 2.70 3.63
CA SER A 107 -16.47 3.11 4.36
C SER A 107 -16.26 4.39 5.16
N SER A 108 -15.11 4.53 5.85
CA SER A 108 -14.77 5.76 6.57
C SER A 108 -14.70 6.96 5.62
N GLN A 109 -14.13 6.77 4.43
CA GLN A 109 -14.08 7.83 3.42
C GLN A 109 -15.47 8.21 2.93
N GLY A 110 -16.33 7.23 2.65
CA GLY A 110 -17.72 7.49 2.25
C GLY A 110 -18.51 8.26 3.32
N LEU A 111 -18.35 7.87 4.60
CA LEU A 111 -18.97 8.57 5.72
C LEU A 111 -18.49 10.03 5.85
N LYS A 112 -17.18 10.28 5.68
CA LYS A 112 -16.62 11.65 5.71
C LYS A 112 -17.14 12.52 4.56
N ALA A 113 -17.34 11.93 3.38
CA ALA A 113 -17.87 12.64 2.21
C ALA A 113 -19.38 12.89 2.29
N GLY A 114 -20.13 12.14 3.11
CA GLY A 114 -21.57 12.34 3.30
C GLY A 114 -22.36 12.15 1.99
N THR A 115 -23.29 13.06 1.70
CA THR A 115 -24.14 12.96 0.50
C THR A 115 -23.36 13.10 -0.82
N ILE A 116 -22.21 13.77 -0.80
CA ILE A 116 -21.34 13.93 -1.97
C ILE A 116 -20.78 12.57 -2.44
N PHE A 117 -20.60 11.61 -1.53
CA PHE A 117 -20.12 10.27 -1.86
C PHE A 117 -20.97 9.61 -2.95
N CYS A 118 -22.29 9.59 -2.77
CA CYS A 118 -23.19 8.99 -3.75
C CYS A 118 -23.21 9.75 -5.08
N LEU A 119 -23.14 11.09 -5.05
CA LEU A 119 -23.08 11.89 -6.27
C LEU A 119 -21.82 11.59 -7.11
N GLN A 120 -20.70 11.27 -6.46
CA GLN A 120 -19.42 11.02 -7.12
C GLN A 120 -19.22 9.55 -7.52
N ARG A 121 -19.70 8.60 -6.72
CA ARG A 121 -19.38 7.18 -6.89
C ARG A 121 -20.44 6.40 -7.66
N MET A 122 -21.68 6.87 -7.73
CA MET A 122 -22.76 6.16 -8.45
C MET A 122 -22.47 6.00 -9.94
N SER A 123 -21.80 6.97 -10.59
CA SER A 123 -21.48 6.88 -12.02
C SER A 123 -20.53 5.71 -12.34
N MET A 124 -19.80 5.20 -11.34
CA MET A 124 -18.87 4.10 -11.55
C MET A 124 -19.56 2.83 -12.04
N PHE A 125 -20.80 2.58 -11.63
CA PHE A 125 -21.57 1.43 -12.10
C PHE A 125 -21.90 1.48 -13.60
N ASP A 126 -22.04 2.67 -14.16
CA ASP A 126 -22.29 2.85 -15.60
C ASP A 126 -21.00 2.84 -16.41
N GLU A 127 -19.95 3.46 -15.87
CA GLU A 127 -18.65 3.58 -16.51
C GLU A 127 -17.93 2.23 -16.68
N ILE A 128 -18.18 1.25 -15.80
CA ILE A 128 -17.58 -0.09 -15.91
C ILE A 128 -18.28 -1.00 -16.93
N LYS A 129 -19.55 -0.74 -17.29
CA LYS A 129 -20.32 -1.58 -18.25
C LYS A 129 -19.61 -1.84 -19.59
N PRO A 130 -18.95 -0.85 -20.24
CA PRO A 130 -18.25 -1.09 -21.49
C PRO A 130 -16.96 -1.93 -21.34
N LEU A 131 -16.40 -2.05 -20.14
CA LEU A 131 -15.15 -2.77 -19.90
C LEU A 131 -15.32 -4.28 -20.10
N LYS A 132 -14.25 -4.96 -20.49
CA LYS A 132 -14.31 -6.38 -20.87
C LYS A 132 -13.24 -7.25 -20.22
N THR A 133 -12.10 -6.67 -19.85
CA THR A 133 -10.95 -7.45 -19.36
C THR A 133 -10.59 -7.09 -17.92
N ALA A 134 -9.81 -7.96 -17.26
CA ALA A 134 -9.22 -7.68 -15.96
C ALA A 134 -8.34 -6.41 -16.00
N THR A 135 -7.53 -6.27 -17.05
CA THR A 135 -6.68 -5.09 -17.22
C THR A 135 -7.50 -3.80 -17.35
N ASP A 136 -8.62 -3.82 -18.08
CA ASP A 136 -9.50 -2.64 -18.18
C ASP A 136 -10.06 -2.24 -16.80
N LEU A 137 -10.56 -3.21 -16.03
CA LEU A 137 -11.08 -2.98 -14.68
C LEU A 137 -10.00 -2.48 -13.72
N SER A 138 -8.80 -3.06 -13.78
CA SER A 138 -7.65 -2.65 -12.97
C SER A 138 -7.23 -1.22 -13.28
N GLN A 139 -7.10 -0.87 -14.56
CA GLN A 139 -6.76 0.49 -15.00
C GLN A 139 -7.84 1.50 -14.62
N TYR A 140 -9.11 1.10 -14.72
CA TYR A 140 -10.23 1.92 -14.27
C TYR A 140 -10.18 2.17 -12.75
N ALA A 141 -9.95 1.12 -11.95
CA ALA A 141 -9.81 1.24 -10.49
C ALA A 141 -8.66 2.18 -10.10
N ASP A 142 -7.52 2.07 -10.78
CA ASP A 142 -6.38 2.98 -10.59
C ASP A 142 -6.71 4.43 -10.95
N ALA A 143 -7.42 4.63 -12.07
CA ALA A 143 -7.81 5.96 -12.54
C ALA A 143 -8.83 6.64 -11.60
N LYS A 144 -9.61 5.85 -10.86
CA LYS A 144 -10.58 6.34 -9.86
C LYS A 144 -9.99 6.57 -8.48
N ASP A 145 -8.68 6.36 -8.33
CA ASP A 145 -7.92 6.50 -7.09
C ASP A 145 -8.63 5.79 -5.92
N ILE A 146 -8.98 4.52 -6.14
CA ILE A 146 -9.66 3.72 -5.12
C ILE A 146 -8.70 3.50 -3.96
N MET A 147 -9.15 3.90 -2.77
CA MET A 147 -8.33 3.84 -1.57
C MET A 147 -7.99 2.40 -1.21
N GLN A 148 -6.70 2.17 -0.98
CA GLN A 148 -6.12 0.92 -0.51
C GLN A 148 -5.57 1.10 0.92
N PRO A 149 -5.58 0.06 1.77
CA PRO A 149 -4.95 0.10 3.08
C PRO A 149 -3.45 0.42 3.00
N THR A 150 -2.97 1.26 3.92
CA THR A 150 -1.53 1.59 4.05
C THR A 150 -0.70 0.44 4.63
N SER A 151 -1.34 -0.54 5.25
CA SER A 151 -0.71 -1.69 5.91
C SER A 151 -0.21 -2.76 4.94
N ILE A 152 -0.56 -2.66 3.66
CA ILE A 152 0.06 -3.45 2.60
C ILE A 152 0.94 -2.52 1.80
N GLU A 153 2.23 -2.49 2.16
CA GLU A 153 3.27 -2.11 1.22
C GLU A 153 3.22 -3.14 0.07
N VAL A 154 2.45 -2.83 -0.98
CA VAL A 154 2.48 -3.54 -2.27
C VAL A 154 3.89 -3.43 -2.91
N CYS A 155 4.77 -2.64 -2.29
CA CYS A 155 6.21 -2.70 -2.42
C CYS A 155 6.80 -3.84 -1.58
N ASP A 156 6.83 -5.06 -2.12
CA ASP A 156 7.82 -6.05 -1.67
C ASP A 156 9.21 -5.54 -2.12
N ALA A 157 9.92 -4.78 -1.29
CA ALA A 157 11.38 -4.74 -1.37
C ALA A 157 11.86 -6.15 -0.98
N PRO A 158 12.68 -6.85 -1.79
CA PRO A 158 13.07 -8.21 -1.46
C PRO A 158 13.68 -8.21 -0.08
N SER A 159 13.06 -8.95 0.85
CA SER A 159 13.62 -9.16 2.17
C SER A 159 15.06 -9.62 2.00
N SER A 160 16.01 -8.72 2.28
CA SER A 160 17.38 -9.12 2.48
C SER A 160 17.29 -10.12 3.63
N LYS A 161 17.55 -11.39 3.33
CA LYS A 161 17.66 -12.44 4.34
C LYS A 161 18.56 -11.87 5.42
N SER A 162 17.97 -11.48 6.56
CA SER A 162 18.72 -11.09 7.73
C SER A 162 19.61 -12.27 8.04
N LYS A 163 20.91 -12.14 7.72
CA LYS A 163 21.89 -13.18 7.99
C LYS A 163 21.71 -13.53 9.46
N ALA A 164 21.37 -14.79 9.71
CA ALA A 164 21.30 -15.37 11.04
C ALA A 164 22.53 -14.89 11.83
N ARG A 165 22.30 -13.97 12.77
CA ARG A 165 23.33 -13.54 13.70
C ARG A 165 23.50 -14.70 14.65
N THR A 166 24.47 -15.58 14.33
CA THR A 166 24.93 -16.66 15.19
C THR A 166 25.23 -16.09 16.57
N SER A 167 24.30 -16.29 17.50
CA SER A 167 24.50 -15.97 18.91
C SER A 167 25.57 -16.94 19.43
N LYS A 168 26.82 -16.48 19.46
CA LYS A 168 27.92 -17.16 20.16
C LYS A 168 27.56 -17.16 21.64
N LYS A 169 27.13 -18.31 22.14
CA LYS A 169 26.94 -18.62 23.55
C LYS A 169 28.28 -18.44 24.27
N SER A 170 28.45 -17.32 24.99
CA SER A 170 29.61 -17.13 25.87
C SER A 170 29.31 -17.81 27.20
N THR A 171 29.78 -19.04 27.35
CA THR A 171 29.77 -19.75 28.63
C THR A 171 30.91 -19.19 29.50
N VAL A 172 30.58 -18.25 30.39
CA VAL A 172 31.52 -17.79 31.43
C VAL A 172 31.64 -18.89 32.48
N ARG A 173 32.72 -19.68 32.41
CA ARG A 173 33.06 -20.71 33.39
C ARG A 173 33.83 -20.06 34.54
N HIS A 174 33.16 -19.78 35.66
CA HIS A 174 33.83 -19.37 36.89
C HIS A 174 34.61 -20.54 37.49
N THR A 175 35.93 -20.53 37.36
CA THR A 175 36.84 -21.37 38.14
C THR A 175 37.11 -20.73 39.49
N LYS A 176 36.53 -21.29 40.56
CA LYS A 176 36.84 -20.94 41.95
C LYS A 176 38.15 -21.64 42.34
N LYS A 177 39.24 -20.87 42.46
CA LYS A 177 40.53 -21.34 42.99
C LYS A 177 40.39 -21.61 44.49
N THR A 178 40.64 -22.86 44.88
CA THR A 178 40.87 -23.30 46.27
C THR A 178 42.17 -22.70 46.79
N SER A 179 42.11 -21.96 47.90
CA SER A 179 43.28 -21.53 48.68
C SER A 179 43.48 -22.47 49.87
N LYS A 180 44.71 -22.96 50.00
CA LYS A 180 45.18 -23.88 51.03
C LYS A 180 46.04 -23.05 52.00
N LYS A 181 45.67 -23.00 53.27
CA LYS A 181 46.61 -22.91 54.39
C LYS A 181 45.93 -23.37 55.68
#